data_AF-A0A2P4XTL9-F1
#
_entry.id   AF-A0A2P4XTL9-F1
#
_cell.length_a   1.000
_cell.length_b   1.000
_cell.length_c   1.000
_cell.angle_alpha   90.00
_cell.angle_beta   90.00
_cell.angle_gamma   90.00
#
_symmetry.space_group_name_H-M   'P 1'
#
loop_
_entity.id
_entity.type
_entity.pdbx_description
1 polymer ?
#
loop_
_entity_poly.entity_id
_entity_poly.type
_entity_poly.pdbx_seq_one_letter_code
_entity_poly.pdbx_strand_id
1 'polypeptide(L)'
;MFWPFLELQGQLVYCPLADFGASGVREGQDIYAQAVVAQPVTGHMPLKNAFELIGKIAVLQRGICDFVTKVLHAQQAGAVAVLVANSSDDNSGEAFVMDAGQRQDHMEDTVTIPAMMMSRSHSTEIFQHIREAYLDRRELLFTIRFIGAQTASRVLAQQERLAQQCQNAARDIEIKQQREHQQHEAATLLRNRLGKVSQSKGSAAVSSAESVIATPSTSASKLALDWSPGSSTKSSSGFSSLTRADERTQDVRRRENQDDLELMESVDTAATLAMLHWCPMTTALVILDVQNYFTLRHGYGAKRPMNSIDDDNDEEFSGKNEAENFRTGPANSRSKASNDEFYERVDNVLIPTIQDVLLASRASEGMEVIYSVVESATRDGRERSRAHKHAGIHVPKNGFGAQVPQRVAPDGDSDIVLPRTGVK
;
A
#
# COMPACT_ATOMS: atom_id res chain seq x y z
N MET A 1 -26.34 19.46 25.50
CA MET A 1 -26.13 18.65 24.29
C MET A 1 -24.89 19.17 23.61
N PHE A 2 -23.97 18.29 23.23
CA PHE A 2 -22.68 18.62 22.64
C PHE A 2 -22.47 17.78 21.38
N TRP A 3 -21.62 18.24 20.48
CA TRP A 3 -21.28 17.58 19.22
C TRP A 3 -19.77 17.32 19.19
N PRO A 4 -19.33 16.06 19.03
CA PRO A 4 -17.93 15.73 18.79
C PRO A 4 -17.45 16.22 17.42
N PHE A 5 -16.24 16.79 17.39
CA PHE A 5 -15.48 17.08 16.19
C PHE A 5 -14.05 16.57 16.35
N LEU A 6 -13.51 15.94 15.31
CA LEU A 6 -12.11 15.53 15.24
C LEU A 6 -11.29 16.64 14.60
N GLU A 7 -10.24 17.11 15.27
CA GLU A 7 -9.33 18.11 14.72
C GLU A 7 -8.28 17.46 13.82
N LEU A 8 -8.40 17.64 12.51
CA LEU A 8 -7.49 17.14 11.48
C LEU A 8 -6.88 18.32 10.73
N GLN A 9 -5.55 18.44 10.72
CA GLN A 9 -4.81 19.49 10.00
C GLN A 9 -5.31 20.93 10.29
N GLY A 10 -5.86 21.19 11.47
CA GLY A 10 -6.45 22.48 11.85
C GLY A 10 -7.90 22.71 11.39
N GLN A 11 -8.57 21.69 10.85
CA GLN A 11 -10.00 21.68 10.53
C GLN A 11 -10.78 20.77 11.49
N LEU A 12 -12.03 21.11 11.78
CA LEU A 12 -12.90 20.35 12.69
C LEU A 12 -13.84 19.44 11.90
N VAL A 13 -13.50 18.18 11.70
CA VAL A 13 -14.36 17.20 11.02
C VAL A 13 -15.45 16.74 11.98
N TYR A 14 -16.72 16.84 11.58
CA TYR A 14 -17.82 16.33 12.39
C TYR A 14 -17.84 14.79 12.38
N CYS A 15 -17.96 14.17 13.55
CA CYS A 15 -17.93 12.71 13.69
C CYS A 15 -19.05 12.25 14.63
N PRO A 16 -20.26 11.92 14.14
CA PRO A 16 -21.42 11.54 14.94
C PRO A 16 -21.08 10.63 16.13
N LEU A 17 -21.48 11.05 17.32
CA LEU A 17 -21.36 10.29 18.56
C LEU A 17 -22.29 9.06 18.49
N ALA A 18 -21.88 7.95 19.12
CA ALA A 18 -22.79 6.86 19.45
C ALA A 18 -23.86 7.30 20.47
N ASP A 19 -24.99 6.60 20.52
CA ASP A 19 -25.98 6.79 21.58
C ASP A 19 -25.56 6.19 22.94
N PHE A 20 -24.58 5.27 22.92
CA PHE A 20 -23.96 4.64 24.09
C PHE A 20 -22.55 5.21 24.40
N GLY A 21 -21.99 4.85 25.57
CA GLY A 21 -20.59 5.13 25.94
C GLY A 21 -20.25 6.57 26.34
N ALA A 22 -21.07 7.55 25.99
CA ALA A 22 -20.78 8.97 26.20
C ALA A 22 -21.10 9.53 27.61
N SER A 23 -21.41 8.69 28.60
CA SER A 23 -21.88 9.10 29.93
C SER A 23 -20.88 9.96 30.72
N GLY A 24 -19.59 9.80 30.47
CA GLY A 24 -18.50 10.59 31.09
C GLY A 24 -18.14 11.89 30.35
N VAL A 25 -18.78 12.20 29.21
CA VAL A 25 -18.38 13.30 28.32
C VAL A 25 -19.19 14.57 28.54
N ARG A 26 -18.53 15.74 28.41
CA ARG A 26 -19.13 17.07 28.58
C ARG A 26 -18.56 18.06 27.56
N GLU A 27 -19.30 19.13 27.31
CA GLU A 27 -18.82 20.25 26.50
C GLU A 27 -17.51 20.83 27.08
N GLY A 28 -16.51 21.03 26.24
CA GLY A 28 -15.17 21.50 26.62
C GLY A 28 -14.27 20.46 27.27
N GLN A 29 -14.73 19.22 27.49
CA GLN A 29 -13.91 18.12 28.00
C GLN A 29 -13.24 17.36 26.84
N ASP A 30 -12.44 18.09 26.05
CA ASP A 30 -11.77 17.57 24.85
C ASP A 30 -10.82 16.41 25.18
N ILE A 31 -10.78 15.38 24.34
CA ILE A 31 -9.86 14.23 24.48
C ILE A 31 -8.65 14.46 23.57
N TYR A 32 -7.46 14.39 24.16
CA TYR A 32 -6.18 14.49 23.46
C TYR A 32 -5.37 13.22 23.68
N ALA A 33 -5.15 12.43 22.64
CA ALA A 33 -4.39 11.18 22.72
C ALA A 33 -3.84 10.76 21.35
N GLN A 34 -2.89 9.82 21.36
CA GLN A 34 -2.39 9.22 20.12
C GLN A 34 -3.47 8.33 19.49
N ALA A 35 -3.57 8.35 18.16
CA ALA A 35 -4.40 7.44 17.39
C ALA A 35 -3.63 6.16 17.02
N VAL A 36 -4.24 4.99 17.24
CA VAL A 36 -3.67 3.69 16.90
C VAL A 36 -4.74 2.82 16.24
N VAL A 37 -4.38 2.16 15.14
CA VAL A 37 -5.26 1.20 14.45
C VAL A 37 -5.38 -0.08 15.28
N ALA A 38 -6.61 -0.52 15.53
CA ALA A 38 -6.87 -1.77 16.23
C ALA A 38 -6.47 -2.99 15.39
N GLN A 39 -6.07 -4.09 16.05
CA GLN A 39 -5.79 -5.37 15.40
C GLN A 39 -6.60 -6.49 16.08
N PRO A 40 -7.59 -7.13 15.42
CA PRO A 40 -8.06 -6.86 14.06
C PRO A 40 -8.78 -5.51 13.94
N VAL A 41 -8.62 -4.83 12.80
CA VAL A 41 -9.21 -3.49 12.57
C VAL A 41 -10.73 -3.48 12.68
N THR A 42 -11.38 -4.62 12.43
CA THR A 42 -12.83 -4.79 12.55
C THR A 42 -13.31 -5.03 13.99
N GLY A 43 -12.43 -5.28 14.98
CA GLY A 43 -12.81 -5.35 16.40
C GLY A 43 -13.86 -6.40 16.78
N HIS A 44 -14.02 -7.45 15.97
CA HIS A 44 -14.97 -8.55 16.20
C HIS A 44 -14.41 -9.67 17.10
N MET A 45 -13.10 -9.63 17.37
CA MET A 45 -12.39 -10.43 18.38
C MET A 45 -11.62 -9.47 19.30
N PRO A 46 -11.20 -9.92 20.51
CA PRO A 46 -10.32 -9.16 21.40
C PRO A 46 -9.06 -8.67 20.68
N LEU A 47 -8.64 -7.44 21.00
CA LEU A 47 -7.58 -6.77 20.25
C LEU A 47 -6.19 -7.29 20.62
N LYS A 48 -5.48 -7.83 19.62
CA LYS A 48 -4.13 -8.40 19.73
C LYS A 48 -3.08 -7.36 20.13
N ASN A 49 -3.24 -6.11 19.68
CA ASN A 49 -2.34 -5.00 20.03
C ASN A 49 -2.81 -4.19 21.25
N ALA A 50 -3.47 -4.82 22.22
CA ALA A 50 -3.98 -4.13 23.40
C ALA A 50 -2.94 -3.28 24.14
N PHE A 51 -1.70 -3.75 24.27
CA PHE A 51 -0.61 -2.98 24.90
C PHE A 51 -0.32 -1.65 24.19
N GLU A 52 -0.52 -1.58 22.87
CA GLU A 52 -0.32 -0.35 22.09
C GLU A 52 -1.47 0.65 22.27
N LEU A 53 -2.64 0.21 22.74
CA LEU A 53 -3.89 0.98 22.81
C LEU A 53 -4.17 1.60 24.19
N ILE A 54 -3.42 1.22 25.22
CA ILE A 54 -3.57 1.76 26.58
C ILE A 54 -3.41 3.29 26.58
N GLY A 55 -4.47 4.00 26.97
CA GLY A 55 -4.48 5.47 27.02
C GLY A 55 -4.71 6.17 25.68
N LYS A 56 -5.07 5.43 24.61
CA LYS A 56 -5.09 5.93 23.23
C LYS A 56 -6.47 5.90 22.56
N ILE A 57 -6.59 6.59 21.43
CA ILE A 57 -7.78 6.52 20.57
C ILE A 57 -7.64 5.30 19.67
N ALA A 58 -8.56 4.34 19.82
CA ALA A 58 -8.62 3.17 18.95
C ALA A 58 -9.33 3.53 17.63
N VAL A 59 -8.66 3.27 16.50
CA VAL A 59 -9.24 3.43 15.16
C VAL A 59 -9.63 2.06 14.62
N LEU A 60 -10.93 1.87 14.38
CA LEU A 60 -11.54 0.63 13.92
C LEU A 60 -12.31 0.84 12.61
N GLN A 61 -12.66 -0.25 11.94
CA GLN A 61 -13.43 -0.29 10.70
C GLN A 61 -14.82 -0.92 10.92
N ARG A 62 -15.84 -0.37 10.27
CA ARG A 62 -17.21 -0.92 10.25
C ARG A 62 -17.24 -2.33 9.60
N GLY A 63 -18.13 -3.20 10.09
CA GLY A 63 -18.38 -4.53 9.52
C GLY A 63 -18.03 -5.69 10.46
N ILE A 64 -18.41 -6.91 10.06
CA ILE A 64 -18.32 -8.19 10.81
C ILE A 64 -19.17 -8.23 12.09
N CYS A 65 -18.94 -7.34 13.05
CA CYS A 65 -19.68 -7.23 14.31
C CYS A 65 -20.39 -5.88 14.45
N ASP A 66 -21.27 -5.79 15.45
CA ASP A 66 -21.97 -4.58 15.88
C ASP A 66 -21.03 -3.57 16.58
N PHE A 67 -21.53 -2.35 16.78
CA PHE A 67 -20.73 -1.24 17.32
C PHE A 67 -20.40 -1.40 18.82
N VAL A 68 -21.31 -1.95 19.63
CA VAL A 68 -21.09 -2.15 21.06
C VAL A 68 -19.93 -3.12 21.28
N THR A 69 -19.93 -4.26 20.58
CA THR A 69 -18.84 -5.26 20.62
C THR A 69 -17.47 -4.65 20.27
N LYS A 70 -17.39 -3.81 19.21
CA LYS A 70 -16.14 -3.12 18.83
C LYS A 70 -15.60 -2.25 19.95
N VAL A 71 -16.48 -1.44 20.54
CA VAL A 71 -16.10 -0.45 21.55
C VAL A 71 -15.75 -1.14 22.87
N LEU A 72 -16.41 -2.24 23.23
CA LEU A 72 -16.05 -3.07 24.38
C LEU A 72 -14.66 -3.71 24.22
N HIS A 73 -14.33 -4.27 23.05
CA HIS A 73 -12.98 -4.81 22.83
C HIS A 73 -11.89 -3.71 22.87
N ALA A 74 -12.19 -2.50 22.40
CA ALA A 74 -11.29 -1.35 22.54
C ALA A 74 -11.15 -0.87 23.98
N GLN A 75 -12.24 -0.84 24.75
CA GLN A 75 -12.25 -0.49 26.17
C GLN A 75 -11.47 -1.50 27.01
N GLN A 76 -11.62 -2.80 26.74
CA GLN A 76 -10.84 -3.88 27.36
C GLN A 76 -9.34 -3.80 27.03
N ALA A 77 -8.99 -3.27 25.86
CA ALA A 77 -7.62 -2.94 25.46
C ALA A 77 -7.08 -1.65 26.12
N GLY A 78 -7.88 -0.94 26.92
CA GLY A 78 -7.46 0.28 27.61
C GLY A 78 -7.53 1.56 26.76
N ALA A 79 -8.23 1.54 25.63
CA ALA A 79 -8.47 2.74 24.83
C ALA A 79 -9.33 3.76 25.60
N VAL A 80 -9.11 5.06 25.35
CA VAL A 80 -9.85 6.17 26.00
C VAL A 80 -11.01 6.70 25.16
N ALA A 81 -11.02 6.41 23.86
CA ALA A 81 -12.08 6.74 22.91
C ALA A 81 -11.95 5.86 21.66
N VAL A 82 -13.01 5.78 20.87
CA VAL A 82 -13.07 5.00 19.63
C VAL A 82 -13.48 5.85 18.44
N LEU A 83 -12.76 5.72 17.33
CA LEU A 83 -13.15 6.19 16.01
C LEU A 83 -13.48 4.99 15.12
N VAL A 84 -14.70 4.92 14.60
CA VAL A 84 -15.13 3.88 13.65
C VAL A 84 -15.20 4.48 12.25
N ALA A 85 -14.32 4.00 11.37
CA ALA A 85 -14.34 4.30 9.95
C ALA A 85 -15.51 3.59 9.24
N ASN A 86 -16.37 4.35 8.55
CA ASN A 86 -17.37 3.76 7.66
C ASN A 86 -16.70 3.27 6.36
N SER A 87 -16.85 1.98 6.04
CA SER A 87 -16.20 1.33 4.90
C SER A 87 -17.14 0.50 4.02
N SER A 88 -18.45 0.67 4.15
CA SER A 88 -19.44 0.00 3.30
C SER A 88 -19.73 0.82 2.05
N ASP A 89 -19.96 0.16 0.91
CA ASP A 89 -20.41 0.79 -0.33
C ASP A 89 -21.90 1.18 -0.34
N ASP A 90 -22.61 1.08 0.80
CA ASP A 90 -24.01 1.48 0.95
C ASP A 90 -24.21 3.00 0.78
N ASN A 91 -24.35 3.42 -0.48
CA ASN A 91 -25.04 4.59 -1.05
C ASN A 91 -24.80 6.00 -0.47
N SER A 92 -23.82 6.21 0.41
CA SER A 92 -23.30 7.56 0.69
C SER A 92 -21.87 7.57 1.22
N GLY A 93 -21.46 6.53 1.96
CA GLY A 93 -20.21 6.56 2.71
C GLY A 93 -20.18 7.61 3.84
N GLU A 94 -21.31 8.27 4.13
CA GLU A 94 -21.41 9.30 5.16
C GLU A 94 -21.32 8.71 6.57
N ALA A 95 -21.01 9.58 7.54
CA ALA A 95 -21.03 9.19 8.95
C ALA A 95 -22.47 9.25 9.50
N PHE A 96 -22.83 8.29 10.35
CA PHE A 96 -24.12 8.25 11.03
C PHE A 96 -23.96 7.94 12.53
N VAL A 97 -24.99 8.25 13.33
CA VAL A 97 -25.03 7.91 14.75
C VAL A 97 -25.05 6.40 14.89
N MET A 98 -24.06 5.84 15.58
CA MET A 98 -24.02 4.41 15.88
C MET A 98 -24.98 4.12 17.03
N ASP A 99 -25.94 3.24 16.80
CA ASP A 99 -26.84 2.74 17.84
C ASP A 99 -26.33 1.42 18.47
N ALA A 100 -26.90 1.07 19.62
CA ALA A 100 -26.67 -0.22 20.27
C ALA A 100 -27.32 -1.42 19.54
N GLY A 101 -28.12 -1.17 18.49
CA GLY A 101 -28.91 -2.17 17.78
C GLY A 101 -30.05 -2.76 18.62
N GLN A 102 -30.52 -3.95 18.21
CA GLN A 102 -31.51 -4.74 18.95
C GLN A 102 -30.80 -5.80 19.80
N ARG A 103 -29.95 -5.35 20.73
CA ARG A 103 -29.26 -6.23 21.69
C ARG A 103 -30.17 -6.60 22.85
N GLN A 104 -30.01 -7.83 23.34
CA GLN A 104 -30.80 -8.40 24.44
C GLN A 104 -30.00 -8.50 25.76
N ASP A 105 -28.68 -8.30 25.68
CA ASP A 105 -27.73 -8.54 26.78
C ASP A 105 -27.34 -7.28 27.56
N HIS A 106 -27.84 -6.10 27.15
CA HIS A 106 -27.64 -4.81 27.81
C HIS A 106 -26.18 -4.42 28.08
N MET A 107 -25.26 -4.90 27.23
CA MET A 107 -23.83 -4.65 27.36
C MET A 107 -23.46 -3.19 27.02
N GLU A 108 -24.34 -2.45 26.35
CA GLU A 108 -24.20 -1.02 26.08
C GLU A 108 -24.03 -0.17 27.35
N ASP A 109 -24.68 -0.55 28.46
CA ASP A 109 -24.56 0.11 29.77
C ASP A 109 -23.15 -0.04 30.40
N THR A 110 -22.37 -1.02 29.93
CA THR A 110 -20.99 -1.25 30.40
C THR A 110 -19.95 -0.46 29.60
N VAL A 111 -20.36 0.21 28.52
CA VAL A 111 -19.49 1.10 27.75
C VAL A 111 -19.37 2.45 28.46
N THR A 112 -18.14 2.87 28.73
CA THR A 112 -17.80 4.12 29.43
C THR A 112 -16.92 5.07 28.61
N ILE A 113 -16.40 4.61 27.48
CA ILE A 113 -15.61 5.42 26.55
C ILE A 113 -16.45 5.91 25.37
N PRO A 114 -16.27 7.16 24.90
CA PRO A 114 -17.02 7.68 23.77
C PRO A 114 -16.56 7.04 22.45
N ALA A 115 -17.54 6.68 21.63
CA ALA A 115 -17.34 6.20 20.28
C ALA A 115 -17.94 7.18 19.27
N MET A 116 -17.22 7.45 18.18
CA MET A 116 -17.68 8.32 17.09
C MET A 116 -17.48 7.62 15.75
N MET A 117 -18.35 7.90 14.78
CA MET A 117 -18.19 7.44 13.41
C MET A 117 -17.61 8.52 12.51
N MET A 118 -16.78 8.11 11.54
CA MET A 118 -16.29 8.94 10.44
C MET A 118 -16.84 8.49 9.09
N SER A 119 -16.94 9.43 8.14
CA SER A 119 -17.27 9.12 6.75
C SER A 119 -16.11 8.39 6.06
N ARG A 120 -16.40 7.66 4.97
CA ARG A 120 -15.42 6.93 4.16
C ARG A 120 -14.29 7.84 3.67
N SER A 121 -14.64 9.04 3.19
CA SER A 121 -13.71 10.04 2.66
C SER A 121 -12.63 10.48 3.65
N HIS A 122 -13.02 10.83 4.88
CA HIS A 122 -12.05 11.18 5.94
C HIS A 122 -11.35 9.93 6.50
N SER A 123 -11.99 8.76 6.46
CA SER A 123 -11.42 7.51 6.98
C SER A 123 -10.19 7.07 6.19
N THR A 124 -10.24 7.15 4.85
CA THR A 124 -9.09 6.80 4.00
C THR A 124 -7.88 7.70 4.26
N GLU A 125 -8.11 9.01 4.44
CA GLU A 125 -7.06 9.99 4.79
C GLU A 125 -6.44 9.68 6.17
N ILE A 126 -7.25 9.38 7.18
CA ILE A 126 -6.74 9.04 8.51
C ILE A 126 -5.94 7.72 8.51
N PHE A 127 -6.43 6.67 7.87
CA PHE A 127 -5.67 5.42 7.80
C PHE A 127 -4.31 5.61 7.10
N GLN A 128 -4.27 6.42 6.04
CA GLN A 128 -3.02 6.80 5.39
C GLN A 128 -2.10 7.57 6.34
N HIS A 129 -2.57 8.60 7.03
CA HIS A 129 -1.74 9.37 7.96
C HIS A 129 -1.23 8.56 9.15
N ILE A 130 -2.04 7.64 9.71
CA ILE A 130 -1.56 6.75 10.78
C ILE A 130 -0.47 5.80 10.23
N ARG A 131 -0.64 5.29 9.01
CA ARG A 131 0.36 4.44 8.34
C ARG A 131 1.67 5.19 8.09
N GLU A 132 1.60 6.42 7.57
CA GLU A 132 2.76 7.31 7.35
C GLU A 132 3.48 7.62 8.66
N ALA A 133 2.74 8.07 9.69
CA ALA A 133 3.31 8.34 11.01
C ALA A 133 3.97 7.11 11.63
N TYR A 134 3.35 5.93 11.52
CA TYR A 134 3.92 4.66 12.00
C TYR A 134 5.23 4.30 11.28
N LEU A 135 5.27 4.41 9.95
CA LEU A 135 6.48 4.17 9.14
C LEU A 135 7.63 5.11 9.55
N ASP A 136 7.32 6.38 9.80
CA ASP A 136 8.29 7.38 10.25
C ASP A 136 8.60 7.32 11.77
N ARG A 137 7.99 6.39 12.50
CA ARG A 137 8.07 6.25 13.97
C ARG A 137 7.68 7.54 14.72
N ARG A 138 6.68 8.25 14.19
CA ARG A 138 6.08 9.46 14.76
C ARG A 138 4.74 9.13 15.42
N GLU A 139 4.43 9.81 16.52
CA GLU A 139 3.13 9.70 17.17
C GLU A 139 2.13 10.63 16.47
N LEU A 140 1.03 10.06 15.95
CA LEU A 140 -0.08 10.86 15.42
C LEU A 140 -1.07 11.16 16.54
N LEU A 141 -1.12 12.42 16.97
CA LEU A 141 -1.94 12.90 18.08
C LEU A 141 -3.23 13.51 17.53
N PHE A 142 -4.38 13.05 18.04
CA PHE A 142 -5.70 13.56 17.68
C PHE A 142 -6.33 14.31 18.85
N THR A 143 -7.06 15.37 18.52
CA THR A 143 -7.92 16.12 19.45
C THR A 143 -9.37 15.87 19.05
N ILE A 144 -10.14 15.23 19.94
CA ILE A 144 -11.59 15.11 19.83
C ILE A 144 -12.19 16.21 20.69
N ARG A 145 -12.85 17.17 20.06
CA ARG A 145 -13.47 18.33 20.72
C ARG A 145 -14.96 18.14 20.94
N PHE A 146 -15.46 18.44 22.12
CA PHE A 146 -16.89 18.36 22.42
C PHE A 146 -17.49 19.76 22.52
N ILE A 147 -18.18 20.17 21.45
CA ILE A 147 -18.56 21.56 21.20
C ILE A 147 -20.08 21.73 21.38
N GLY A 148 -20.54 22.81 22.03
CA GLY A 148 -21.96 23.09 22.23
C GLY A 148 -22.71 23.45 20.95
N ALA A 149 -24.04 23.27 20.98
CA ALA A 149 -24.96 23.41 19.84
C ALA A 149 -24.73 24.65 18.97
N GLN A 150 -24.57 25.82 19.60
CA GLN A 150 -24.46 27.09 18.89
C GLN A 150 -23.16 27.20 18.10
N THR A 151 -22.05 26.70 18.65
CA THR A 151 -20.74 26.72 17.99
C THR A 151 -20.66 25.61 16.94
N ALA A 152 -21.16 24.40 17.23
CA ALA A 152 -21.27 23.31 16.28
C ALA A 152 -22.07 23.70 15.02
N SER A 153 -23.24 24.34 15.21
CA SER A 153 -24.06 24.86 14.11
C SER A 153 -23.32 25.88 13.24
N ARG A 154 -22.51 26.77 13.83
CA ARG A 154 -21.69 27.74 13.09
C ARG A 154 -20.57 27.07 12.28
N VAL A 155 -19.89 26.07 12.85
CA VAL A 155 -18.84 25.30 12.18
C VAL A 155 -19.41 24.55 10.98
N LEU A 156 -20.50 23.80 11.18
CA LEU A 156 -21.17 23.05 10.11
C LEU A 156 -21.67 23.98 8.99
N ALA A 157 -22.34 25.09 9.35
CA ALA A 157 -22.81 26.08 8.36
C ALA A 157 -21.65 26.82 7.65
N GLN A 158 -20.44 26.86 8.22
CA GLN A 158 -19.25 27.35 7.53
C GLN A 158 -18.69 26.31 6.56
N GLN A 159 -18.60 25.05 6.98
CA GLN A 159 -18.14 23.94 6.15
C GLN A 159 -19.04 23.72 4.93
N GLU A 160 -20.36 23.73 5.12
CA GLU A 160 -21.31 23.61 4.01
C GLU A 160 -21.14 24.73 2.98
N ARG A 161 -20.97 25.99 3.43
CA ARG A 161 -20.71 27.13 2.54
C ARG A 161 -19.38 27.01 1.80
N LEU A 162 -18.32 26.52 2.46
CA LEU A 162 -17.03 26.27 1.81
C LEU A 162 -17.13 25.14 0.78
N ALA A 163 -17.79 24.03 1.12
CA ALA A 163 -18.03 22.92 0.20
C ALA A 163 -18.83 23.37 -1.04
N GLN A 164 -19.90 24.14 -0.86
CA GLN A 164 -20.68 24.73 -1.95
C GLN A 164 -19.82 25.67 -2.82
N GLN A 165 -18.96 26.50 -2.23
CA GLN A 165 -18.03 27.36 -2.98
C GLN A 165 -17.02 26.55 -3.79
N CYS A 166 -16.41 25.52 -3.20
CA CYS A 166 -15.48 24.62 -3.91
C CYS A 166 -16.17 23.87 -5.06
N GLN A 167 -17.37 23.35 -4.85
CA GLN A 167 -18.16 22.70 -5.92
C GLN A 167 -18.52 23.66 -7.06
N ASN A 168 -18.91 24.90 -6.74
CA ASN A 168 -19.21 25.90 -7.76
C ASN A 168 -17.96 26.27 -8.57
N ALA A 169 -16.83 26.52 -7.90
CA ALA A 169 -15.56 26.80 -8.55
C ALA A 169 -15.07 25.63 -9.43
N ALA A 170 -15.26 24.39 -8.99
CA ALA A 170 -14.94 23.20 -9.79
C ALA A 170 -15.78 23.13 -11.08
N ARG A 171 -17.10 23.38 -10.99
CA ARG A 171 -17.97 23.44 -12.18
C ARG A 171 -17.58 24.59 -13.12
N ASP A 172 -17.20 25.76 -12.60
CA ASP A 172 -16.74 26.88 -13.43
C ASP A 172 -15.44 26.56 -14.17
N ILE A 173 -14.50 25.84 -13.52
CA ILE A 173 -13.28 25.33 -14.16
C ILE A 173 -13.61 24.31 -15.25
N GLU A 174 -14.51 23.36 -14.98
CA GLU A 174 -14.92 22.35 -15.95
C GLU A 174 -15.59 22.98 -17.18
N ILE A 175 -16.55 23.90 -16.98
CA ILE A 175 -17.21 24.65 -18.05
C ILE A 175 -16.18 25.45 -18.87
N LYS A 176 -15.16 26.03 -18.23
CA LYS A 176 -14.08 26.73 -18.92
C LYS A 176 -13.24 25.77 -19.77
N GLN A 177 -12.83 24.62 -19.23
CA GLN A 177 -12.08 23.59 -19.96
C GLN A 177 -12.87 23.05 -21.15
N GLN A 178 -14.17 22.80 -21.00
CA GLN A 178 -15.05 22.37 -22.09
C GLN A 178 -15.14 23.44 -23.21
N ARG A 179 -15.23 24.73 -22.85
CA ARG A 179 -15.21 25.83 -23.84
C ARG A 179 -13.87 25.95 -24.56
N GLU A 180 -12.75 25.81 -23.85
CA GLU A 180 -11.41 25.83 -24.44
C GLU A 180 -11.21 24.63 -25.40
N HIS A 181 -11.72 23.44 -25.03
CA HIS A 181 -11.71 22.27 -25.89
C HIS A 181 -12.54 22.48 -27.18
N GLN A 182 -13.79 22.93 -27.06
CA GLN A 182 -14.65 23.25 -28.21
C GLN A 182 -14.03 24.30 -29.14
N GLN A 183 -13.38 25.33 -28.59
CA GLN A 183 -12.66 26.34 -29.38
C GLN A 183 -11.46 25.74 -30.10
N HIS A 184 -10.70 24.84 -29.45
CA HIS A 184 -9.57 24.16 -30.06
C HIS A 184 -9.99 23.22 -31.20
N GLU A 185 -11.07 22.46 -31.02
CA GLU A 185 -11.65 21.62 -32.07
C GLU A 185 -12.14 22.45 -33.25
N ALA A 186 -12.91 23.52 -33.00
CA ALA A 186 -13.41 24.41 -34.04
C ALA A 186 -12.26 25.06 -34.84
N ALA A 187 -11.22 25.55 -34.16
CA ALA A 187 -10.02 26.10 -34.79
C ALA A 187 -9.28 25.06 -35.65
N THR A 188 -9.20 23.81 -35.17
CA THR A 188 -8.56 22.69 -35.88
C THR A 188 -9.37 22.29 -37.12
N LEU A 189 -10.70 22.21 -37.03
CA LEU A 189 -11.59 21.97 -38.16
C LEU A 189 -11.50 23.09 -39.22
N LEU A 190 -11.42 24.35 -38.80
CA LEU A 190 -11.22 25.49 -39.70
C LEU A 190 -9.86 25.42 -40.41
N ARG A 191 -8.76 25.13 -39.69
CA ARG A 191 -7.44 24.90 -40.28
C ARG A 191 -7.46 23.75 -41.30
N ASN A 192 -8.11 22.64 -40.97
CA ASN A 192 -8.21 21.46 -41.84
C ASN A 192 -9.08 21.71 -43.10
N ARG A 193 -10.04 22.64 -43.04
CA ARG A 193 -10.80 23.10 -44.21
C ARG A 193 -9.98 24.06 -45.08
N LEU A 194 -9.35 25.06 -44.49
CA LEU A 194 -8.52 26.05 -45.20
C LEU A 194 -7.32 25.39 -45.89
N GLY A 195 -6.66 24.42 -45.25
CA GLY A 195 -5.55 23.65 -45.81
C GLY A 195 -5.91 22.76 -47.01
N LYS A 196 -7.21 22.55 -47.30
CA LYS A 196 -7.68 21.80 -48.48
C LYS A 196 -8.01 22.70 -49.69
N VAL A 197 -8.12 24.01 -49.49
CA VAL A 197 -8.44 24.97 -50.58
C VAL A 197 -7.21 25.32 -51.42
N SER A 198 -6.00 25.05 -50.93
CA SER A 198 -4.72 25.38 -51.60
C SER A 198 -4.21 24.31 -52.57
N GLN A 199 -4.98 23.26 -52.90
CA GLN A 199 -4.61 22.25 -53.92
C GLN A 199 -5.62 22.13 -55.07
N SER A 200 -5.89 23.24 -55.76
CA SER A 200 -6.45 23.19 -57.12
C SER A 200 -5.91 24.32 -58.02
N LYS A 201 -4.91 23.98 -58.84
CA LYS A 201 -4.49 24.62 -60.12
C LYS A 201 -4.42 26.16 -60.21
N GLY A 202 -3.20 26.68 -60.03
CA GLY A 202 -2.39 27.26 -61.12
C GLY A 202 -2.83 28.54 -61.85
N SER A 203 -2.08 29.62 -61.65
CA SER A 203 -1.45 30.46 -62.71
C SER A 203 -0.62 31.58 -62.05
N ALA A 204 0.44 32.04 -62.70
CA ALA A 204 1.30 33.12 -62.19
C ALA A 204 0.85 34.50 -62.67
N ALA A 205 0.94 35.52 -61.80
CA ALA A 205 1.25 36.89 -62.19
C ALA A 205 1.72 37.77 -61.00
N VAL A 206 2.72 38.59 -61.29
CA VAL A 206 3.32 39.68 -60.50
C VAL A 206 2.29 40.75 -60.08
N SER A 207 2.40 41.36 -58.89
CA SER A 207 2.61 42.83 -58.74
C SER A 207 2.62 43.38 -57.29
N SER A 208 3.63 44.22 -57.01
CA SER A 208 3.66 45.43 -56.16
C SER A 208 3.44 45.40 -54.62
N ALA A 209 4.08 46.40 -54.00
CA ALA A 209 4.09 46.81 -52.58
C ALA A 209 2.70 47.20 -52.03
N GLU A 210 2.47 47.52 -50.74
CA GLU A 210 3.32 48.24 -49.78
C GLU A 210 2.76 48.17 -48.33
N SER A 211 3.51 48.70 -47.34
CA SER A 211 3.03 49.14 -45.99
C SER A 211 2.74 48.01 -44.95
N VAL A 212 2.85 48.17 -43.61
CA VAL A 212 3.28 49.27 -42.69
C VAL A 212 4.12 48.66 -41.54
N ILE A 213 5.08 49.42 -40.98
CA ILE A 213 5.80 49.09 -39.73
C ILE A 213 5.04 49.61 -38.51
N ALA A 214 4.87 48.80 -37.46
CA ALA A 214 4.68 49.29 -36.08
C ALA A 214 5.23 48.29 -35.03
N THR A 215 6.05 48.78 -34.10
CA THR A 215 6.57 48.07 -32.92
C THR A 215 5.65 48.29 -31.70
N PRO A 216 5.83 47.51 -30.60
CA PRO A 216 6.70 47.93 -29.49
C PRO A 216 7.66 46.79 -29.05
N SER A 217 8.92 46.98 -28.64
CA SER A 217 9.57 47.89 -27.66
C SER A 217 9.55 47.41 -26.20
N THR A 218 10.74 47.37 -25.62
CA THR A 218 11.23 46.58 -24.47
C THR A 218 10.93 47.15 -23.07
N SER A 219 10.74 46.28 -22.06
CA SER A 219 11.39 46.29 -20.72
C SER A 219 11.01 45.01 -19.96
N ALA A 220 11.93 44.10 -19.64
CA ALA A 220 12.83 44.14 -18.46
C ALA A 220 12.03 44.26 -17.13
N SER A 221 12.13 43.31 -16.19
CA SER A 221 13.40 42.95 -15.55
C SER A 221 13.49 41.48 -15.11
N LYS A 222 14.71 40.93 -15.15
CA LYS A 222 15.08 39.63 -14.59
C LYS A 222 16.21 39.89 -13.58
N LEU A 223 15.97 39.64 -12.29
CA LEU A 223 17.01 39.64 -11.27
C LEU A 223 16.93 38.34 -10.48
N ALA A 224 17.99 37.55 -10.59
CA ALA A 224 18.29 36.46 -9.69
C ALA A 224 19.54 36.86 -8.90
N LEU A 225 19.43 36.83 -7.57
CA LEU A 225 20.47 36.84 -6.53
C LEU A 225 19.69 36.39 -5.28
N ASP A 226 19.79 35.14 -4.84
CA ASP A 226 20.92 34.55 -4.09
C ASP A 226 21.03 35.13 -2.67
N TRP A 227 20.65 34.34 -1.67
CA TRP A 227 21.22 34.43 -0.32
C TRP A 227 21.01 33.14 0.48
N SER A 228 22.12 32.52 0.89
CA SER A 228 22.15 31.58 2.02
C SER A 228 22.82 32.25 3.22
N PRO A 229 22.33 32.03 4.45
CA PRO A 229 23.19 31.85 5.62
C PRO A 229 23.17 30.35 5.98
N GLY A 230 24.28 29.73 6.39
CA GLY A 230 25.47 30.30 7.02
C GLY A 230 25.76 29.42 8.22
N SER A 231 26.79 28.58 8.14
CA SER A 231 27.04 27.47 9.06
C SER A 231 27.97 27.85 10.23
N SER A 232 28.22 26.86 11.11
CA SER A 232 29.30 26.82 12.12
C SER A 232 29.05 27.64 13.41
N THR A 233 29.53 27.30 14.62
CA THR A 233 30.36 26.19 15.17
C THR A 233 29.69 25.70 16.50
N LYS A 234 30.12 24.69 17.29
CA LYS A 234 31.40 23.98 17.53
C LYS A 234 31.20 22.48 17.82
N SER A 235 32.31 21.74 17.86
CA SER A 235 32.50 20.36 18.27
C SER A 235 32.43 20.10 19.78
N SER A 236 32.05 18.88 20.20
CA SER A 236 32.88 18.10 21.15
C SER A 236 32.62 16.60 21.03
N SER A 237 33.69 15.81 21.17
CA SER A 237 33.73 14.35 21.18
C SER A 237 33.27 13.77 22.52
N GLY A 238 32.57 12.63 22.51
CA GLY A 238 32.23 11.86 23.70
C GLY A 238 32.12 10.36 23.38
N PHE A 239 33.16 9.59 23.69
CA PHE A 239 33.25 8.16 23.46
C PHE A 239 33.01 7.41 24.78
N SER A 240 31.99 6.55 24.87
CA SER A 240 31.85 5.61 25.98
C SER A 240 31.05 4.36 25.59
N SER A 241 31.78 3.28 25.33
CA SER A 241 31.29 1.90 25.46
C SER A 241 31.03 1.57 26.93
N LEU A 242 30.07 0.68 27.24
CA LEU A 242 30.29 -0.55 28.04
C LEU A 242 28.98 -1.30 28.39
N THR A 243 29.02 -2.65 28.24
CA THR A 243 28.35 -3.76 28.99
C THR A 243 26.88 -3.65 29.44
N ARG A 244 25.98 -4.62 29.21
CA ARG A 244 25.98 -6.10 29.37
C ARG A 244 25.80 -6.62 30.82
N ALA A 245 24.60 -7.11 31.13
CA ALA A 245 24.22 -8.23 32.02
C ALA A 245 22.73 -8.56 31.72
N ASP A 246 22.22 -9.78 31.51
CA ASP A 246 22.68 -11.17 31.70
C ASP A 246 22.49 -11.77 33.12
N GLU A 247 21.22 -11.95 33.52
CA GLU A 247 20.72 -12.95 34.48
C GLU A 247 19.43 -13.55 33.86
N ARG A 248 19.23 -14.82 33.49
CA ARG A 248 19.82 -16.15 33.75
C ARG A 248 19.09 -16.97 34.83
N THR A 249 18.40 -18.02 34.37
CA THR A 249 17.91 -19.20 35.12
C THR A 249 16.86 -18.93 36.23
N GLN A 250 15.96 -19.86 36.59
CA GLN A 250 15.79 -21.29 36.27
C GLN A 250 14.33 -21.66 36.55
N ASP A 251 13.68 -22.51 35.74
CA ASP A 251 13.10 -23.74 36.29
C ASP A 251 12.72 -24.76 35.21
N VAL A 252 12.78 -26.04 35.57
CA VAL A 252 12.87 -27.17 34.62
C VAL A 252 12.05 -28.37 35.10
N ARG A 253 11.28 -28.97 34.17
CA ARG A 253 10.51 -30.23 34.27
C ARG A 253 9.24 -30.23 35.14
N ARG A 254 8.09 -30.40 34.49
CA ARG A 254 7.34 -31.68 34.50
C ARG A 254 6.05 -31.63 33.66
N ARG A 255 6.01 -32.47 32.62
CA ARG A 255 4.87 -33.24 32.04
C ARG A 255 4.93 -33.23 30.50
N GLU A 256 5.71 -34.15 29.97
CA GLU A 256 5.46 -34.70 28.63
C GLU A 256 4.26 -35.66 28.72
N ASN A 257 3.64 -35.96 27.57
CA ASN A 257 2.50 -36.87 27.33
C ASN A 257 1.08 -36.25 27.34
N GLN A 258 0.89 -35.08 26.74
CA GLN A 258 -0.45 -34.62 26.32
C GLN A 258 -0.47 -33.89 24.94
N ASP A 259 0.67 -33.79 24.25
CA ASP A 259 0.84 -32.83 23.14
C ASP A 259 0.48 -33.36 21.74
N ASP A 260 0.41 -34.68 21.54
CA ASP A 260 0.28 -35.29 20.20
C ASP A 260 -1.14 -35.24 19.59
N LEU A 261 -2.17 -34.84 20.36
CA LEU A 261 -3.55 -34.75 19.87
C LEU A 261 -4.01 -33.31 19.62
N GLU A 262 -3.48 -32.33 20.37
CA GLU A 262 -3.79 -30.90 20.18
C GLU A 262 -3.06 -30.31 18.96
N LEU A 263 -1.94 -30.92 18.54
CA LEU A 263 -1.16 -30.43 17.41
C LEU A 263 -1.94 -30.44 16.08
N MET A 264 -2.86 -31.40 15.87
CA MET A 264 -3.67 -31.45 14.64
C MET A 264 -4.79 -30.40 14.58
N GLU A 265 -5.51 -30.15 15.68
CA GLU A 265 -6.55 -29.09 15.71
C GLU A 265 -5.94 -27.67 15.66
N SER A 266 -4.73 -27.48 16.19
CA SER A 266 -4.03 -26.19 16.15
C SER A 266 -3.69 -25.69 14.74
N VAL A 267 -3.46 -26.60 13.78
CA VAL A 267 -3.06 -26.23 12.40
C VAL A 267 -4.27 -25.74 11.60
N ASP A 268 -5.42 -26.43 11.67
CA ASP A 268 -6.64 -26.01 10.97
C ASP A 268 -7.23 -24.73 11.57
N THR A 269 -7.17 -24.55 12.90
CA THR A 269 -7.61 -23.30 13.54
C THR A 269 -6.68 -22.13 13.22
N ALA A 270 -5.35 -22.33 13.19
CA ALA A 270 -4.40 -21.30 12.77
C ALA A 270 -4.57 -20.90 11.29
N ALA A 271 -4.80 -21.87 10.39
CA ALA A 271 -5.08 -21.61 8.97
C ALA A 271 -6.40 -20.84 8.80
N THR A 272 -7.45 -21.21 9.53
CA THR A 272 -8.75 -20.53 9.49
C THR A 272 -8.68 -19.10 10.06
N LEU A 273 -7.91 -18.89 11.13
CA LEU A 273 -7.68 -17.56 11.72
C LEU A 273 -6.80 -16.65 10.82
N ALA A 274 -5.94 -17.22 9.98
CA ALA A 274 -5.13 -16.46 9.04
C ALA A 274 -5.92 -15.92 7.84
N MET A 275 -7.03 -16.57 7.45
CA MET A 275 -7.78 -16.22 6.24
C MET A 275 -8.86 -15.14 6.42
N LEU A 276 -9.18 -14.70 7.64
CA LEU A 276 -10.38 -13.88 7.89
C LEU A 276 -10.17 -12.35 7.82
N HIS A 277 -8.94 -11.82 7.84
CA HIS A 277 -8.70 -10.36 7.89
C HIS A 277 -7.56 -9.87 6.99
N TRP A 278 -7.73 -9.97 5.67
CA TRP A 278 -7.02 -9.08 4.75
C TRP A 278 -7.82 -7.80 4.53
N CYS A 279 -7.19 -6.67 4.90
CA CYS A 279 -7.65 -5.34 4.56
C CYS A 279 -6.65 -4.76 3.56
N PRO A 280 -7.03 -4.55 2.27
CA PRO A 280 -6.14 -4.09 1.21
C PRO A 280 -5.20 -2.95 1.62
N MET A 281 -5.75 -1.89 2.23
CA MET A 281 -5.02 -0.70 2.71
C MET A 281 -3.86 -0.96 3.69
N THR A 282 -3.81 -2.15 4.32
CA THR A 282 -2.86 -2.53 5.37
C THR A 282 -2.11 -3.83 5.07
N THR A 283 -2.35 -4.43 3.90
CA THR A 283 -1.81 -5.71 3.46
C THR A 283 -1.02 -5.50 2.16
N ALA A 284 -0.04 -6.37 1.89
CA ALA A 284 0.60 -6.45 0.59
C ALA A 284 0.75 -7.92 0.19
N LEU A 285 0.57 -8.23 -1.10
CA LEU A 285 0.93 -9.53 -1.66
C LEU A 285 2.44 -9.57 -1.91
N VAL A 286 3.14 -10.54 -1.33
CA VAL A 286 4.59 -10.71 -1.54
C VAL A 286 4.87 -12.02 -2.28
N ILE A 287 5.38 -11.92 -3.51
CA ILE A 287 5.80 -13.06 -4.33
C ILE A 287 7.31 -13.25 -4.18
N LEU A 288 7.73 -14.36 -3.55
CA LEU A 288 9.12 -14.65 -3.20
C LEU A 288 9.74 -15.69 -4.14
N ASP A 289 10.81 -15.30 -4.84
CA ASP A 289 11.72 -16.17 -5.60
C ASP A 289 11.06 -17.05 -6.67
N VAL A 290 9.87 -16.67 -7.15
CA VAL A 290 9.15 -17.34 -8.24
C VAL A 290 9.73 -16.91 -9.58
N GLN A 291 10.97 -17.32 -9.86
CA GLN A 291 11.73 -16.97 -11.06
C GLN A 291 12.06 -18.21 -11.88
N ASN A 292 12.33 -18.05 -13.19
CA ASN A 292 12.62 -19.19 -14.07
C ASN A 292 13.87 -20.00 -13.64
N TYR A 293 14.75 -19.45 -12.78
CA TYR A 293 15.85 -20.21 -12.15
C TYR A 293 15.34 -21.34 -11.23
N PHE A 294 14.26 -21.09 -10.49
CA PHE A 294 13.72 -21.99 -9.47
C PHE A 294 12.52 -22.80 -9.97
N THR A 295 11.77 -22.28 -10.96
CA THR A 295 10.54 -22.91 -11.45
C THR A 295 10.74 -23.83 -12.65
N LEU A 296 11.86 -23.75 -13.39
CA LEU A 296 12.10 -24.59 -14.57
C LEU A 296 12.95 -25.82 -14.26
N ARG A 297 12.42 -27.00 -14.61
CA ARG A 297 12.98 -28.34 -14.41
C ARG A 297 14.44 -28.55 -14.83
N HIS A 298 14.98 -27.71 -15.71
CA HIS A 298 16.32 -27.86 -16.29
C HIS A 298 17.30 -26.75 -15.90
N GLY A 299 16.90 -25.81 -15.04
CA GLY A 299 17.71 -24.65 -14.65
C GLY A 299 18.08 -23.73 -15.83
N TYR A 300 18.97 -22.77 -15.57
CA TYR A 300 19.58 -21.97 -16.64
C TYR A 300 20.46 -22.84 -17.54
N GLY A 301 20.05 -23.03 -18.80
CA GLY A 301 20.97 -23.47 -19.86
C GLY A 301 20.45 -24.56 -20.80
N ALA A 302 19.33 -25.23 -20.51
CA ALA A 302 18.76 -26.17 -21.46
C ALA A 302 18.13 -25.44 -22.65
N LYS A 303 18.71 -25.64 -23.85
CA LYS A 303 18.06 -25.28 -25.12
C LYS A 303 16.69 -25.97 -25.17
N ARG A 304 15.63 -25.24 -25.54
CA ARG A 304 14.34 -25.85 -25.90
C ARG A 304 14.58 -26.88 -27.02
N PRO A 305 13.93 -28.05 -27.01
CA PRO A 305 13.86 -28.87 -28.22
C PRO A 305 13.12 -28.06 -29.29
N MET A 306 13.85 -27.71 -30.35
CA MET A 306 13.41 -26.73 -31.35
C MET A 306 12.50 -27.42 -32.39
N ASN A 307 11.24 -27.64 -32.00
CA ASN A 307 10.19 -28.09 -32.91
C ASN A 307 9.59 -26.89 -33.67
N SER A 308 10.37 -26.30 -34.56
CA SER A 308 9.90 -25.48 -35.67
C SER A 308 11.00 -25.47 -36.73
N ILE A 309 10.67 -26.03 -37.89
CA ILE A 309 11.39 -25.77 -39.14
C ILE A 309 11.30 -24.27 -39.41
N ASP A 310 12.44 -23.63 -39.69
CA ASP A 310 12.58 -22.56 -40.68
C ASP A 310 14.09 -22.38 -40.96
N ASP A 311 14.45 -22.29 -42.24
CA ASP A 311 15.78 -21.90 -42.69
C ASP A 311 16.03 -20.42 -42.33
N ASP A 312 17.20 -20.07 -41.77
CA ASP A 312 18.29 -19.55 -42.61
C ASP A 312 19.61 -19.39 -41.81
N ASN A 313 20.67 -19.08 -42.55
CA ASN A 313 22.07 -19.08 -42.10
C ASN A 313 22.40 -18.00 -41.02
N ASP A 314 23.37 -18.29 -40.14
CA ASP A 314 24.61 -17.47 -40.04
C ASP A 314 25.69 -18.06 -39.11
N GLU A 315 26.89 -17.48 -39.18
CA GLU A 315 28.20 -18.14 -39.02
C GLU A 315 28.65 -18.64 -37.64
N GLU A 316 29.60 -19.58 -37.72
CA GLU A 316 30.35 -20.22 -36.65
C GLU A 316 31.42 -19.30 -36.04
N PHE A 317 31.31 -18.95 -34.74
CA PHE A 317 32.42 -18.37 -33.98
C PHE A 317 32.87 -19.26 -32.81
N SER A 318 34.00 -19.92 -33.02
CA SER A 318 34.66 -20.81 -32.06
C SER A 318 35.32 -20.03 -30.92
N GLY A 319 34.89 -20.29 -29.67
CA GLY A 319 35.51 -19.78 -28.45
C GLY A 319 35.48 -20.86 -27.36
N LYS A 320 36.66 -21.41 -27.03
CA LYS A 320 36.82 -22.52 -26.06
C LYS A 320 36.86 -22.04 -24.60
N ASN A 321 36.81 -23.02 -23.68
CA ASN A 321 37.08 -22.97 -22.24
C ASN A 321 35.89 -22.48 -21.37
N GLU A 322 35.52 -23.11 -20.26
CA GLU A 322 36.07 -24.27 -19.52
C GLU A 322 34.90 -25.11 -18.95
N ALA A 323 34.97 -26.44 -19.10
CA ALA A 323 33.98 -27.37 -18.54
C ALA A 323 34.65 -28.28 -17.50
N GLU A 324 34.83 -27.77 -16.27
CA GLU A 324 35.38 -28.58 -15.18
C GLU A 324 34.28 -29.32 -14.39
N ASN A 325 34.28 -30.65 -14.54
CA ASN A 325 34.07 -31.64 -13.50
C ASN A 325 32.84 -31.51 -12.58
N PHE A 326 31.67 -31.97 -13.04
CA PHE A 326 30.69 -32.59 -12.14
C PHE A 326 30.87 -34.13 -12.17
N ARG A 327 31.20 -34.72 -11.01
CA ARG A 327 31.46 -36.16 -10.89
C ARG A 327 30.20 -36.98 -11.16
N THR A 328 30.28 -37.91 -12.10
CA THR A 328 29.25 -38.93 -12.37
C THR A 328 29.21 -40.00 -11.28
N GLY A 329 28.52 -39.70 -10.17
CA GLY A 329 28.02 -40.73 -9.26
C GLY A 329 26.79 -41.44 -9.84
N PRO A 330 26.48 -42.70 -9.46
CA PRO A 330 25.32 -43.42 -9.98
C PRO A 330 24.03 -42.73 -9.53
N ALA A 331 23.23 -42.26 -10.49
CA ALA A 331 21.97 -41.59 -10.21
C ALA A 331 20.94 -42.57 -9.64
N ASN A 332 20.53 -42.37 -8.39
CA ASN A 332 19.39 -43.06 -7.80
C ASN A 332 18.12 -42.75 -8.60
N SER A 333 17.50 -43.75 -9.23
CA SER A 333 16.27 -43.57 -10.03
C SER A 333 15.14 -42.88 -9.26
N ARG A 334 15.08 -43.07 -7.94
CA ARG A 334 14.14 -42.39 -7.03
C ARG A 334 14.28 -40.86 -7.00
N SER A 335 15.50 -40.31 -7.07
CA SER A 335 15.69 -38.85 -6.99
C SER A 335 15.32 -38.11 -8.27
N LYS A 336 15.22 -38.82 -9.40
CA LYS A 336 14.73 -38.25 -10.66
C LYS A 336 13.21 -38.12 -10.64
N ALA A 337 12.51 -39.18 -10.22
CA ALA A 337 11.05 -39.18 -10.10
C ALA A 337 10.53 -38.10 -9.14
N SER A 338 11.16 -37.94 -7.96
CA SER A 338 10.76 -36.90 -6.99
C SER A 338 11.02 -35.47 -7.48
N ASN A 339 12.01 -35.27 -8.34
CA ASN A 339 12.30 -33.97 -8.95
C ASN A 339 11.28 -33.65 -10.04
N ASP A 340 10.88 -34.65 -10.82
CA ASP A 340 9.87 -34.50 -11.88
C ASP A 340 8.49 -34.17 -11.29
N GLU A 341 8.07 -34.87 -10.23
CA GLU A 341 6.84 -34.60 -9.47
C GLU A 341 6.79 -33.16 -8.90
N PHE A 342 7.93 -32.65 -8.42
CA PHE A 342 8.03 -31.28 -7.92
C PHE A 342 7.69 -30.25 -9.02
N TYR A 343 8.30 -30.36 -10.21
CA TYR A 343 8.05 -29.40 -11.28
C TYR A 343 6.65 -29.56 -11.90
N GLU A 344 6.09 -30.76 -11.95
CA GLU A 344 4.68 -30.95 -12.33
C GLU A 344 3.73 -30.22 -11.35
N ARG A 345 4.02 -30.21 -10.05
CA ARG A 345 3.26 -29.43 -9.07
C ARG A 345 3.51 -27.92 -9.18
N VAL A 346 4.70 -27.49 -9.60
CA VAL A 346 4.97 -26.08 -9.88
C VAL A 346 4.09 -25.59 -11.04
N ASP A 347 4.10 -26.29 -12.17
CA ASP A 347 3.39 -25.87 -13.39
C ASP A 347 1.87 -26.01 -13.29
N ASN A 348 1.37 -27.05 -12.62
CA ASN A 348 -0.06 -27.38 -12.56
C ASN A 348 -0.79 -26.90 -11.29
N VAL A 349 -0.06 -26.52 -10.23
CA VAL A 349 -0.67 -26.06 -8.96
C VAL A 349 -0.12 -24.70 -8.55
N LEU A 350 1.19 -24.58 -8.30
CA LEU A 350 1.77 -23.36 -7.71
C LEU A 350 1.56 -22.13 -8.59
N ILE A 351 1.95 -22.19 -9.86
CA ILE A 351 1.88 -21.02 -10.76
C ILE A 351 0.43 -20.61 -11.06
N PRO A 352 -0.53 -21.54 -11.34
CA PRO A 352 -1.95 -21.19 -11.41
C PRO A 352 -2.49 -20.52 -10.14
N THR A 353 -2.24 -21.08 -8.95
CA THR A 353 -2.74 -20.49 -7.70
C THR A 353 -2.15 -19.09 -7.43
N ILE A 354 -0.86 -18.87 -7.76
CA ILE A 354 -0.28 -17.52 -7.69
C ILE A 354 -0.98 -16.57 -8.66
N GLN A 355 -1.31 -17.01 -9.88
CA GLN A 355 -2.03 -16.19 -10.85
C GLN A 355 -3.40 -15.75 -10.33
N ASP A 356 -4.18 -16.67 -9.73
CA ASP A 356 -5.51 -16.37 -9.19
C ASP A 356 -5.44 -15.34 -8.04
N VAL A 357 -4.50 -15.54 -7.09
CA VAL A 357 -4.28 -14.61 -5.97
C VAL A 357 -3.77 -13.25 -6.44
N LEU A 358 -2.89 -13.22 -7.45
CA LEU A 358 -2.36 -12.01 -8.05
C LEU A 358 -3.45 -11.19 -8.76
N LEU A 359 -4.34 -11.84 -9.52
CA LEU A 359 -5.48 -11.20 -10.17
C LEU A 359 -6.46 -10.61 -9.14
N ALA A 360 -6.78 -11.35 -8.08
CA ALA A 360 -7.63 -10.85 -6.99
C ALA A 360 -6.99 -9.66 -6.24
N SER A 361 -5.66 -9.70 -6.05
CA SER A 361 -4.91 -8.63 -5.37
C SER A 361 -4.87 -7.35 -6.22
N ARG A 362 -4.52 -7.45 -7.52
CA ARG A 362 -4.50 -6.30 -8.44
C ARG A 362 -5.89 -5.70 -8.69
N ALA A 363 -6.96 -6.49 -8.56
CA ALA A 363 -8.34 -6.00 -8.63
C ALA A 363 -8.83 -5.30 -7.34
N SER A 364 -8.05 -5.35 -6.25
CA SER A 364 -8.41 -4.77 -4.95
C SER A 364 -7.73 -3.39 -4.77
N GLU A 365 -8.52 -2.33 -4.65
CA GLU A 365 -7.98 -0.98 -4.41
C GLU A 365 -7.14 -0.93 -3.12
N GLY A 366 -5.92 -0.39 -3.23
CA GLY A 366 -5.01 -0.15 -2.10
C GLY A 366 -4.16 -1.35 -1.65
N MET A 367 -4.27 -2.52 -2.30
CA MET A 367 -3.38 -3.66 -2.06
C MET A 367 -2.09 -3.52 -2.89
N GLU A 368 -0.94 -3.48 -2.23
CA GLU A 368 0.37 -3.44 -2.92
C GLU A 368 0.83 -4.84 -3.35
N VAL A 369 1.44 -4.96 -4.53
CA VAL A 369 2.05 -6.21 -5.02
C VAL A 369 3.56 -6.05 -5.10
N ILE A 370 4.28 -6.93 -4.40
CA ILE A 370 5.73 -6.85 -4.23
C ILE A 370 6.39 -8.18 -4.64
N TYR A 371 7.24 -8.14 -5.64
CA TYR A 371 8.10 -9.25 -6.04
C TYR A 371 9.46 -9.13 -5.37
N SER A 372 9.93 -10.23 -4.80
CA SER A 372 11.31 -10.39 -4.37
C SER A 372 12.00 -11.41 -5.26
N VAL A 373 13.08 -10.98 -5.92
CA VAL A 373 13.74 -11.77 -6.97
C VAL A 373 15.22 -11.94 -6.64
N VAL A 374 15.75 -13.16 -6.66
CA VAL A 374 17.20 -13.39 -6.52
C VAL A 374 17.89 -12.96 -7.81
N GLU A 375 18.78 -11.97 -7.71
CA GLU A 375 19.57 -11.49 -8.83
C GLU A 375 20.94 -11.03 -8.32
N SER A 376 22.00 -11.45 -9.01
CA SER A 376 23.36 -11.00 -8.70
C SER A 376 23.57 -9.56 -9.17
N ALA A 377 24.21 -8.73 -8.35
CA ALA A 377 24.54 -7.35 -8.74
C ALA A 377 25.69 -7.29 -9.75
N THR A 378 26.56 -8.32 -9.79
CA THR A 378 27.60 -8.49 -10.81
C THR A 378 27.40 -9.77 -11.62
N ARG A 379 27.99 -9.83 -12.83
CA ARG A 379 27.83 -10.99 -13.74
C ARG A 379 28.50 -12.26 -13.23
N ASP A 380 29.51 -12.13 -12.38
CA ASP A 380 30.22 -13.20 -11.68
C ASP A 380 29.60 -13.56 -10.31
N GLY A 381 28.63 -12.77 -9.83
CA GLY A 381 27.94 -13.01 -8.56
C GLY A 381 28.88 -13.07 -7.36
N ARG A 382 29.91 -12.22 -7.33
CA ARG A 382 30.94 -12.18 -6.27
C ARG A 382 30.38 -11.69 -4.94
N GLU A 383 29.36 -10.85 -4.98
CA GLU A 383 28.64 -10.26 -3.86
C GLU A 383 27.58 -11.18 -3.26
N ARG A 384 27.29 -12.33 -3.89
CA ARG A 384 26.32 -13.31 -3.37
C ARG A 384 26.62 -13.70 -1.92
N SER A 385 25.55 -13.91 -1.15
CA SER A 385 25.66 -14.36 0.24
C SER A 385 26.39 -15.70 0.37
N ARG A 386 26.91 -15.98 1.57
CA ARG A 386 27.58 -17.26 1.86
C ARG A 386 26.62 -18.44 1.65
N ALA A 387 25.33 -18.28 1.98
CA ALA A 387 24.31 -19.28 1.74
C ALA A 387 24.16 -19.59 0.23
N HIS A 388 24.01 -18.57 -0.62
CA HIS A 388 23.91 -18.75 -2.07
C HIS A 388 25.18 -19.37 -2.67
N LYS A 389 26.37 -19.02 -2.16
CA LYS A 389 27.65 -19.62 -2.57
C LYS A 389 27.75 -21.10 -2.18
N HIS A 390 27.36 -21.46 -0.95
CA HIS A 390 27.33 -22.86 -0.49
C HIS A 390 26.29 -23.70 -1.26
N ALA A 391 25.13 -23.13 -1.58
CA ALA A 391 24.04 -23.80 -2.30
C ALA A 391 24.23 -23.82 -3.83
N GLY A 392 25.29 -23.21 -4.36
CA GLY A 392 25.52 -23.09 -5.81
C GLY A 392 24.59 -22.12 -6.54
N ILE A 393 23.67 -21.46 -5.84
CA ILE A 393 22.65 -20.56 -6.42
C ILE A 393 23.34 -19.34 -7.05
N HIS A 394 23.32 -19.25 -8.38
CA HIS A 394 23.82 -18.11 -9.14
C HIS A 394 22.82 -17.68 -10.20
N VAL A 395 22.17 -16.54 -9.99
CA VAL A 395 21.26 -15.91 -10.95
C VAL A 395 21.96 -14.67 -11.53
N PRO A 396 22.49 -14.71 -12.77
CA PRO A 396 23.23 -13.58 -13.33
C PRO A 396 22.34 -12.38 -13.62
N LYS A 397 22.89 -11.17 -13.45
CA LYS A 397 22.20 -9.91 -13.74
C LYS A 397 21.62 -9.86 -15.15
N ASN A 398 20.37 -9.41 -15.27
CA ASN A 398 19.56 -9.33 -16.48
C ASN A 398 19.38 -10.69 -17.20
N GLY A 399 19.61 -11.82 -16.53
CA GLY A 399 19.49 -13.16 -17.12
C GLY A 399 18.06 -13.69 -17.17
N PHE A 400 17.82 -14.67 -18.03
CA PHE A 400 16.48 -15.23 -18.30
C PHE A 400 15.72 -15.74 -17.05
N GLY A 401 16.39 -16.36 -16.09
CA GLY A 401 15.79 -16.79 -14.82
C GLY A 401 16.06 -15.87 -13.64
N ALA A 402 16.53 -14.65 -13.87
CA ALA A 402 16.20 -13.53 -12.99
C ALA A 402 14.73 -13.12 -13.20
N GLN A 403 14.18 -13.38 -14.39
CA GLN A 403 12.79 -13.09 -14.75
C GLN A 403 11.82 -14.07 -14.08
N VAL A 404 10.66 -13.55 -13.75
CA VAL A 404 9.48 -14.29 -13.27
C VAL A 404 8.80 -14.99 -14.46
N PRO A 405 8.20 -16.19 -14.29
CA PRO A 405 7.45 -16.85 -15.36
C PRO A 405 6.34 -15.97 -15.94
N GLN A 406 6.23 -15.92 -17.27
CA GLN A 406 5.37 -14.98 -18.01
C GLN A 406 3.89 -14.96 -17.52
N ARG A 407 3.35 -16.11 -17.06
CA ARG A 407 1.98 -16.24 -16.56
C ARG A 407 1.71 -15.41 -15.28
N VAL A 408 2.75 -15.16 -14.48
CA VAL A 408 2.68 -14.45 -13.19
C VAL A 408 3.69 -13.30 -13.12
N ALA A 409 4.12 -12.79 -14.28
CA ALA A 409 5.11 -11.73 -14.38
C ALA A 409 4.63 -10.42 -13.73
N PRO A 410 5.55 -9.62 -13.17
CA PRO A 410 5.23 -8.29 -12.66
C PRO A 410 4.74 -7.39 -13.79
N ASP A 411 3.74 -6.58 -13.48
CA ASP A 411 3.31 -5.45 -14.28
C ASP A 411 4.30 -4.28 -14.10
N GLY A 412 4.77 -3.71 -15.20
CA GLY A 412 5.88 -2.75 -15.18
C GLY A 412 5.52 -1.37 -14.64
N ASP A 413 4.23 -1.01 -14.61
CA ASP A 413 3.74 0.30 -14.20
C ASP A 413 3.14 0.28 -12.78
N SER A 414 2.79 -0.91 -12.25
CA SER A 414 2.05 -1.05 -10.99
C SER A 414 2.67 -1.98 -9.93
N ASP A 415 3.53 -2.94 -10.27
CA ASP A 415 4.12 -3.85 -9.28
C ASP A 415 5.54 -3.44 -8.85
N ILE A 416 5.87 -3.65 -7.57
CA ILE A 416 7.19 -3.35 -7.02
C ILE A 416 8.12 -4.56 -7.17
N VAL A 417 9.27 -4.41 -7.83
CA VAL A 417 10.27 -5.50 -7.99
C VAL A 417 11.55 -5.19 -7.22
N LEU A 418 11.89 -6.02 -6.23
CA LEU A 418 13.05 -5.87 -5.34
C LEU A 418 14.11 -6.97 -5.58
N PRO A 419 15.21 -6.67 -6.29
CA PRO A 419 16.28 -7.63 -6.53
C PRO A 419 17.14 -7.86 -5.27
N ARG A 420 17.50 -9.14 -5.04
CA ARG A 420 18.24 -9.62 -3.87
C ARG A 420 19.47 -10.44 -4.28
N THR A 421 20.63 -10.04 -3.79
CA THR A 421 21.88 -10.79 -3.98
C THR A 421 22.06 -11.95 -2.99
N GLY A 422 21.18 -12.07 -2.00
CA GLY A 422 21.35 -13.01 -0.89
C GLY A 422 20.20 -13.08 0.10
N VAL A 423 20.24 -14.14 0.92
CA VAL A 423 19.63 -14.21 2.26
C VAL A 423 20.76 -14.02 3.29
N LYS A 424 20.46 -13.37 4.43
CA LYS A 424 21.39 -13.19 5.56
C LYS A 424 21.54 -14.45 6.39
#